data_AF-A0A847A9M3-F1
#
_entry.id   AF-A0A847A9M3-F1
#
_cell.length_a   1.000
_cell.length_b   1.000
_cell.length_c   1.000
_cell.angle_alpha   90.00
_cell.angle_beta   90.00
_cell.angle_gamma   90.00
#
_symmetry.space_group_name_H-M   'P 1'
#
loop_
_entity.id
_entity.type
_entity.pdbx_description
1 polymer ?
#
loop_
_entity_poly.entity_id
_entity_poly.type
_entity_poly.pdbx_seq_one_letter_code
_entity_poly.pdbx_strand_id
1 'polypeptide(L)'
;MARRVGAAFLLAVALFAAPASGMVEVVDDSGRRVVLAGPAQRVVSLYAGHSENLLALGAGGILAGVSSADDKALFPHVQALPERPDGERILA
;
A
#
# COMPACT_ATOMS: atom_id res chain seq x y z
N MET A 1 34.77 -21.56 10.74
CA MET A 1 33.37 -21.87 11.13
C MET A 1 32.48 -20.62 11.07
N ALA A 2 32.84 -19.53 11.76
CA ALA A 2 32.07 -18.27 11.79
C ALA A 2 31.69 -17.67 10.41
N ARG A 3 32.60 -17.69 9.42
CA ARG A 3 32.32 -17.21 8.06
C ARG A 3 31.22 -18.00 7.32
N ARG A 4 31.12 -19.31 7.56
CA ARG A 4 30.09 -20.16 6.96
C ARG A 4 28.72 -19.92 7.59
N VAL A 5 28.69 -19.64 8.90
CA VAL A 5 27.47 -19.27 9.63
C VAL A 5 26.96 -17.89 9.19
N GLY A 6 27.85 -16.90 9.03
CA GLY A 6 27.48 -15.57 8.52
C GLY A 6 26.92 -15.61 7.09
N ALA A 7 27.51 -16.42 6.21
CA ALA A 7 27.00 -16.60 4.85
C ALA A 7 25.63 -17.30 4.81
N ALA A 8 25.42 -18.32 5.65
CA ALA A 8 24.13 -19.01 5.77
C ALA A 8 23.03 -18.08 6.32
N PHE A 9 23.37 -17.22 7.29
CA PHE A 9 22.44 -16.24 7.84
C PHE A 9 22.03 -15.18 6.80
N LEU A 10 23.00 -14.61 6.06
CA LEU A 10 22.70 -13.66 4.99
C LEU A 10 21.84 -14.27 3.87
N LEU A 11 22.10 -15.53 3.51
CA LEU A 11 21.29 -16.25 2.52
C LEU A 11 19.85 -16.51 3.01
N ALA A 12 19.69 -16.86 4.29
CA ALA A 12 18.36 -17.06 4.88
C ALA A 12 17.54 -15.76 4.93
N VAL A 13 18.18 -14.62 5.26
CA VAL A 13 17.54 -13.29 5.22
C VAL A 13 17.13 -12.94 3.79
N ALA A 14 17.98 -13.21 2.80
CA ALA A 14 17.67 -12.94 1.40
C ALA A 14 16.49 -13.77 0.86
N LEU A 15 16.34 -15.02 1.30
CA LEU A 15 15.25 -15.91 0.87
C LEU A 15 13.89 -15.56 1.50
N PHE A 16 13.86 -14.97 2.69
CA PHE A 16 12.63 -14.51 3.34
C PHE A 16 12.15 -13.13 2.83
N ALA A 17 12.99 -12.39 2.12
CA ALA A 17 12.67 -11.06 1.62
C ALA A 17 11.96 -11.07 0.25
N ALA A 18 11.53 -12.23 -0.25
CA ALA A 18 10.83 -12.31 -1.53
C ALA A 18 9.49 -11.52 -1.46
N PRO A 19 9.24 -10.57 -2.38
CA PRO A 19 7.97 -9.87 -2.41
C PRO A 19 6.83 -10.87 -2.63
N ALA A 20 5.69 -10.66 -1.97
CA ALA A 20 4.49 -11.43 -2.22
C ALA A 20 4.12 -11.28 -3.71
N SER A 21 4.38 -12.33 -4.48
CA SER A 21 4.10 -12.38 -5.91
C SER A 21 2.84 -13.21 -6.11
N GLY A 22 1.79 -12.58 -6.62
CA GLY A 22 0.53 -13.25 -6.90
C GLY A 22 -0.53 -12.29 -7.36
N MET A 23 -1.31 -12.71 -8.35
CA MET A 23 -2.49 -11.99 -8.79
C MET A 23 -3.44 -11.80 -7.60
N VAL A 24 -3.89 -10.56 -7.40
CA VAL A 24 -4.91 -10.23 -6.39
C VAL A 24 -6.24 -10.04 -7.12
N GLU A 25 -7.26 -10.75 -6.69
CA GLU A 25 -8.59 -10.64 -7.24
C GLU A 25 -9.57 -10.29 -6.13
N VAL A 26 -10.39 -9.26 -6.37
CA VAL A 26 -11.44 -8.80 -5.45
C VAL A 26 -12.74 -8.64 -6.22
N VAL A 27 -13.84 -9.11 -5.64
CA VAL A 27 -15.19 -8.82 -6.10
C VAL A 27 -15.82 -7.88 -5.08
N ASP A 28 -16.24 -6.70 -5.51
CA ASP A 28 -16.92 -5.74 -4.63
C ASP A 28 -18.40 -6.09 -4.43
N ASP A 29 -19.07 -5.32 -3.56
CA ASP A 29 -20.49 -5.50 -3.22
C ASP A 29 -21.44 -5.25 -4.40
N SER A 30 -20.99 -4.52 -5.43
CA SER A 30 -21.71 -4.34 -6.70
C SER A 30 -21.52 -5.52 -7.68
N GLY A 31 -20.70 -6.50 -7.31
CA GLY A 31 -20.36 -7.65 -8.16
C GLY A 31 -19.26 -7.35 -9.19
N ARG A 32 -18.64 -6.15 -9.13
CA ARG A 32 -17.54 -5.82 -10.04
C ARG A 32 -16.29 -6.56 -9.62
N ARG A 33 -15.66 -7.22 -10.60
CA ARG A 33 -14.42 -7.96 -10.44
C ARG A 33 -13.22 -7.07 -10.78
N VAL A 34 -12.31 -6.89 -9.83
CA VAL A 34 -11.05 -6.15 -9.97
C VAL A 34 -9.90 -7.13 -9.84
N VAL A 35 -8.99 -7.14 -10.84
CA VAL A 35 -7.82 -8.01 -10.88
C VAL A 35 -6.56 -7.15 -10.95
N LEU A 36 -5.64 -7.36 -10.02
CA LEU A 36 -4.30 -6.78 -10.01
C LEU A 36 -3.28 -7.88 -10.29
N ALA A 37 -2.27 -7.59 -11.11
CA ALA A 37 -1.21 -8.55 -11.41
C ALA A 37 -0.33 -8.91 -10.19
N GLY A 38 -0.37 -8.07 -9.15
CA GLY A 38 0.37 -8.20 -7.90
C GLY A 38 -0.22 -7.29 -6.81
N PRO A 39 0.35 -7.30 -5.60
CA PRO A 39 0.00 -6.32 -4.57
C PRO A 39 0.15 -4.88 -5.06
N ALA A 40 -0.79 -4.02 -4.68
CA ALA A 40 -0.77 -2.60 -5.05
C ALA A 40 0.48 -1.90 -4.49
N GLN A 41 1.10 -1.04 -5.31
CA GLN A 41 2.34 -0.33 -4.96
C GLN A 41 2.14 1.18 -4.78
N ARG A 42 1.02 1.72 -5.28
CA ARG A 42 0.65 3.14 -5.17
C ARG A 42 -0.86 3.22 -4.98
N VAL A 43 -1.30 3.75 -3.84
CA VAL A 43 -2.71 3.76 -3.43
C VAL A 43 -3.19 5.19 -3.18
N VAL A 44 -4.36 5.51 -3.73
CA VAL A 44 -5.13 6.70 -3.36
C VAL A 44 -6.32 6.25 -2.52
N SER A 45 -6.37 6.66 -1.25
CA SER A 45 -7.43 6.30 -0.30
C SER A 45 -8.36 7.49 -0.09
N LEU A 46 -9.61 7.39 -0.54
CA LEU A 46 -10.56 8.51 -0.51
C LEU A 46 -11.53 8.47 0.68
N TYR A 47 -11.29 7.58 1.65
CA TYR A 47 -12.13 7.43 2.84
C TYR A 47 -11.25 7.27 4.08
N ALA A 48 -11.48 8.13 5.08
CA ALA A 48 -10.60 8.25 6.24
C ALA A 48 -10.38 6.92 6.98
N GLY A 49 -11.45 6.16 7.20
CA GLY A 49 -11.33 4.84 7.85
C GLY A 49 -10.47 3.84 7.07
N HIS A 50 -10.41 3.93 5.73
CA HIS A 50 -9.54 3.08 4.93
C HIS A 50 -8.08 3.53 5.01
N SER A 51 -7.82 4.84 5.02
CA SER A 51 -6.47 5.38 5.17
C SER A 51 -5.86 4.99 6.52
N GLU A 52 -6.63 5.11 7.59
CA GLU A 52 -6.22 4.71 8.95
C GLU A 52 -5.96 3.20 9.05
N ASN A 53 -6.83 2.37 8.46
CA ASN A 53 -6.61 0.94 8.39
C ASN A 53 -5.31 0.60 7.64
N LEU A 54 -5.05 1.25 6.50
CA LEU A 54 -3.80 1.06 5.75
C LEU A 54 -2.58 1.47 6.58
N LEU A 55 -2.66 2.60 7.30
CA LEU A 55 -1.59 3.03 8.20
C LEU A 55 -1.33 1.99 9.31
N ALA A 56 -2.39 1.50 9.96
CA ALA A 56 -2.30 0.49 11.02
C ALA A 56 -1.74 -0.86 10.53
N LEU A 57 -2.01 -1.22 9.27
CA LEU A 57 -1.44 -2.40 8.62
C LEU A 57 0.01 -2.22 8.17
N GLY A 58 0.61 -1.04 8.39
CA GLY A 58 1.97 -0.73 7.95
C GLY A 58 2.09 -0.37 6.46
N ALA A 59 0.96 -0.18 5.77
CA ALA A 59 0.90 0.18 4.36
C ALA A 59 0.92 1.71 4.10
N GLY A 60 1.19 2.52 5.13
CA GLY A 60 1.27 3.98 4.97
C GLY A 60 2.30 4.43 3.94
N GLY A 61 3.37 3.64 3.73
CA GLY A 61 4.45 3.96 2.78
C GLY A 61 4.06 3.89 1.29
N ILE A 62 2.93 3.27 0.95
CA ILE A 62 2.44 3.18 -0.45
C ILE A 62 1.29 4.15 -0.75
N LEU A 63 0.89 4.96 0.23
CA LEU A 63 -0.14 5.99 0.05
C LEU A 63 0.41 7.15 -0.78
N ALA A 64 -0.16 7.36 -1.95
CA ALA A 64 0.12 8.52 -2.80
C ALA A 64 -0.83 9.68 -2.54
N GLY A 65 -2.04 9.39 -2.06
CA GLY A 65 -3.05 10.40 -1.75
C GLY A 65 -4.06 9.91 -0.72
N VAL A 66 -4.51 10.83 0.13
CA VAL A 66 -5.61 10.65 1.10
C VAL A 66 -6.70 11.70 0.88
N SER A 67 -7.87 11.54 1.48
CA SER A 67 -8.92 12.57 1.42
C SER A 67 -8.53 13.79 2.27
N SER A 68 -9.02 14.97 1.90
CA SER A 68 -8.88 16.19 2.70
C SER A 68 -9.60 16.13 4.04
N ALA A 69 -10.50 15.15 4.20
CA ALA A 69 -11.20 14.85 5.44
C ALA A 69 -10.38 13.95 6.40
N ASP A 70 -9.29 13.35 5.94
CA ASP A 70 -8.38 12.58 6.80
C ASP A 70 -7.68 13.48 7.84
N ASP A 71 -7.30 12.91 8.99
CA ASP A 71 -6.48 13.60 9.98
C ASP A 71 -5.06 13.82 9.43
N LYS A 72 -4.73 15.09 9.19
CA LYS A 72 -3.41 15.51 8.66
C LYS A 72 -2.26 15.12 9.57
N ALA A 73 -2.47 14.96 10.86
CA ALA A 73 -1.42 14.52 11.79
C ALA A 73 -1.00 13.07 11.54
N LEU A 74 -1.91 12.23 11.04
CA LEU A 74 -1.62 10.84 10.68
C LEU A 74 -0.93 10.71 9.31
N PHE A 75 -1.16 11.68 8.41
CA PHE A 75 -0.65 11.66 7.04
C PHE A 75 0.14 12.91 6.65
N PRO A 76 1.18 13.31 7.42
CA PRO A 76 1.86 14.60 7.24
C PRO A 76 2.61 14.76 5.91
N HIS A 77 2.88 13.65 5.21
CA HIS A 77 3.65 13.61 3.96
C HIS A 77 2.87 13.05 2.77
N VAL A 78 1.56 12.82 2.94
CA VAL A 78 0.71 12.30 1.87
C VAL A 78 -0.13 13.44 1.30
N GLN A 79 -0.30 13.47 -0.02
CA GLN A 79 -1.12 14.49 -0.66
C GLN A 79 -2.58 14.38 -0.22
N ALA A 80 -3.14 15.48 0.31
CA ALA A 80 -4.57 15.58 0.58
C ALA A 80 -5.32 15.99 -0.69
N LEU A 81 -6.21 15.12 -1.17
CA LEU A 81 -7.10 15.36 -2.30
C LEU A 81 -8.42 15.96 -1.82
N PRO A 82 -9.06 16.84 -2.61
CA PRO A 82 -10.39 17.35 -2.24
C PRO A 82 -11.40 16.19 -2.16
N GLU A 83 -12.50 16.35 -1.41
CA GLU A 83 -13.53 15.30 -1.28
C GLU A 83 -14.09 14.77 -2.60
N ARG A 84 -14.08 15.61 -3.64
CA ARG A 84 -14.47 15.26 -5.00
C ARG A 84 -13.30 15.51 -5.93
N PRO A 85 -12.28 14.65 -5.92
CA PRO A 85 -11.16 14.80 -6.82
C PRO A 85 -11.62 14.48 -8.25
N ASP A 86 -11.18 15.30 -9.19
CA ASP A 86 -11.28 14.97 -10.60
C ASP A 86 -10.30 13.84 -10.96
N GLY A 87 -10.51 13.23 -12.13
CA GLY A 87 -9.66 12.13 -12.60
C GLY A 87 -8.22 12.55 -12.86
N GLU A 88 -7.97 13.80 -13.26
CA GLU A 88 -6.63 14.30 -13.57
C GLU A 88 -5.77 14.33 -12.30
N ARG A 89 -6.35 14.74 -11.17
CA ARG A 89 -5.67 14.74 -9.86
C ARG A 89 -5.40 13.35 -9.30
N ILE A 90 -6.21 12.36 -9.65
CA ILE A 90 -5.96 10.96 -9.28
C ILE A 90 -4.82 10.37 -10.13
N LEU A 91 -4.72 10.78 -11.39
CA LEU A 91 -3.73 10.28 -12.36
C LEU A 91 -2.34 10.94 -12.22
N ALA A 92 -2.28 12.17 -11.72
CA ALA A 92 -1.04 12.89 -11.44
C ALA A 92 -0.16 12.19 -10.38
#